data_AF-A0A662M0V7-F1
#
_entry.id   AF-A0A662M0V7-F1
#
_cell.length_a   1.000
_cell.length_b   1.000
_cell.length_c   1.000
_cell.angle_alpha   90.00
_cell.angle_beta   90.00
_cell.angle_gamma   90.00
#
_symmetry.space_group_name_H-M   'P 1'
#
loop_
_entity.id
_entity.type
_entity.pdbx_description
1 polymer ?
#
loop_
_entity_poly.entity_id
_entity_poly.type
_entity_poly.pdbx_seq_one_letter_code
_entity_poly.pdbx_strand_id
1 'polypeptide(L)'
;MVIKCPVCGEENPDDATICKACGAPLENSSEKKAKSGKVLIAIFIFAILVVVAIVAAPIIYKSVPNNHHAEDSDGDGMPDWWEMKYFGNLSQTASGDPDGDGLINYKEVKYDTDPRNPDTDGDGVEDGPDWIPKADAGIWVR
;
A
#
# COMPACT_ATOMS: atom_id res chain seq x y z
N MET A 1 -19.65 38.62 -39.62
CA MET A 1 -18.53 39.58 -39.48
C MET A 1 -17.42 39.07 -40.41
N VAL A 2 -16.42 39.88 -40.79
CA VAL A 2 -15.32 39.40 -41.66
C VAL A 2 -13.98 39.69 -40.99
N ILE A 3 -13.00 38.81 -41.19
CA ILE A 3 -11.62 39.00 -40.73
C ILE A 3 -10.71 39.27 -41.93
N LYS A 4 -9.90 40.32 -41.83
CA LYS A 4 -8.89 40.65 -42.85
C LYS A 4 -7.60 39.89 -42.57
N CYS A 5 -7.05 39.25 -43.60
CA CYS A 5 -5.78 38.58 -43.48
C CYS A 5 -4.65 39.59 -43.23
N PRO A 6 -3.81 39.42 -42.19
CA PRO A 6 -2.71 40.35 -41.90
C PRO A 6 -1.56 40.24 -42.90
N VAL A 7 -1.51 39.17 -43.70
CA VAL A 7 -0.44 38.90 -44.66
C VAL A 7 -0.78 39.45 -46.06
N CYS A 8 -1.98 39.15 -46.56
CA CYS A 8 -2.37 39.53 -47.93
C CYS A 8 -3.57 40.48 -48.03
N GLY A 9 -4.21 40.82 -46.91
CA GLY A 9 -5.36 41.74 -46.87
C GLY A 9 -6.69 41.15 -47.33
N GLU A 10 -6.73 39.90 -47.81
CA GLU A 10 -7.96 39.23 -48.25
C GLU A 10 -9.00 39.15 -47.13
N GLU A 11 -10.27 39.39 -47.47
CA GLU A 11 -11.39 39.23 -46.55
C GLU A 11 -11.83 37.77 -46.48
N ASN A 12 -11.91 37.25 -45.26
CA ASN A 12 -12.28 35.87 -44.97
C ASN A 12 -13.49 35.86 -44.01
N PRO A 13 -14.30 34.79 -44.02
CA PRO A 13 -15.33 34.55 -43.00
C PRO A 13 -14.78 34.69 -41.57
N ASP A 14 -15.59 35.15 -40.62
CA ASP A 14 -15.19 35.35 -39.22
C ASP A 14 -14.86 34.06 -38.45
N ASP A 15 -15.24 32.91 -38.98
CA ASP A 15 -14.88 31.58 -38.49
C ASP A 15 -13.68 30.95 -39.21
N ALA A 16 -13.14 31.60 -40.25
CA ALA A 16 -12.01 31.09 -41.00
C ALA A 16 -10.73 31.09 -40.14
N THR A 17 -10.06 29.94 -40.08
CA THR A 17 -8.77 29.78 -39.37
C THR A 17 -7.57 29.94 -40.30
N ILE A 18 -7.79 29.87 -41.61
CA ILE A 18 -6.77 29.97 -42.65
C ILE A 18 -7.28 30.90 -43.76
N CYS A 19 -6.40 31.77 -44.26
CA CYS A 19 -6.70 32.64 -45.39
C CYS A 19 -6.89 31.82 -46.68
N LYS A 20 -8.04 31.96 -47.33
CA LYS A 20 -8.36 31.28 -48.59
C LYS A 20 -7.41 31.65 -49.75
N ALA A 21 -6.75 32.81 -49.68
CA ALA A 21 -5.92 33.33 -50.76
C ALA A 21 -4.43 32.99 -50.60
N CYS A 22 -3.87 33.13 -49.39
CA CYS A 22 -2.43 32.95 -49.17
C CYS A 22 -2.08 31.81 -48.21
N GLY A 23 -3.06 31.15 -47.60
CA GLY A 23 -2.83 30.07 -46.64
C GLY A 23 -2.27 30.52 -45.28
N ALA A 24 -2.13 31.83 -45.05
CA ALA A 24 -1.67 32.33 -43.76
C ALA A 24 -2.71 32.05 -42.65
N PRO A 25 -2.27 31.72 -41.42
CA PRO A 25 -3.17 31.54 -40.30
C PRO A 25 -3.87 32.86 -39.96
N LEU A 26 -5.16 32.79 -39.65
CA LEU A 26 -5.96 33.92 -39.19
C LEU A 26 -6.14 33.80 -37.68
N GLU A 27 -5.67 34.80 -36.93
CA GLU A 27 -5.83 34.80 -35.47
C GLU A 27 -7.23 35.31 -35.10
N ASN A 28 -8.14 34.39 -34.78
CA ASN A 28 -9.46 34.73 -34.27
C ASN A 28 -9.35 35.18 -32.80
N SER A 29 -9.47 36.49 -32.57
CA SER A 29 -9.40 37.12 -31.24
C SER A 29 -10.44 36.60 -30.23
N SER A 30 -11.44 35.85 -30.69
CA SER A 30 -12.47 35.19 -29.89
C SER A 30 -11.93 34.03 -29.03
N GLU A 31 -10.83 33.38 -29.41
CA GLU A 31 -10.31 32.20 -28.68
C GLU A 31 -9.44 32.57 -27.47
N LYS A 32 -8.78 33.73 -27.48
CA LYS A 32 -7.88 34.11 -26.37
C LYS A 32 -8.62 34.51 -25.09
N LYS A 33 -9.89 34.93 -25.18
CA LYS A 33 -10.61 35.54 -24.03
C LYS A 33 -11.28 34.52 -23.09
N ALA A 34 -11.59 33.30 -23.54
CA ALA A 34 -12.31 32.31 -22.73
C ALA A 34 -11.42 31.36 -21.90
N LYS A 35 -10.09 31.36 -22.13
CA LYS A 35 -9.16 30.40 -21.51
C LYS A 35 -8.63 30.86 -20.15
N SER A 36 -8.59 32.17 -19.89
CA SER A 36 -7.95 32.75 -18.69
C SER A 36 -8.64 32.34 -17.38
N GLY A 37 -9.98 32.42 -17.31
CA GLY A 37 -10.73 32.05 -16.10
C GLY A 37 -10.71 30.54 -15.81
N LYS A 38 -10.80 29.70 -16.84
CA LYS A 38 -10.79 28.23 -16.67
C LYS A 38 -9.42 27.71 -16.24
N VAL A 39 -8.33 28.32 -16.71
CA VAL A 39 -6.96 27.97 -16.30
C VAL A 39 -6.74 28.31 -14.83
N LEU A 40 -7.16 29.50 -14.37
CA LEU A 40 -7.07 29.87 -12.95
C LEU A 40 -7.87 28.92 -12.06
N ILE A 41 -9.11 28.58 -12.43
CA ILE A 41 -9.94 27.62 -11.70
C ILE A 41 -9.27 26.24 -11.64
N ALA A 42 -8.70 25.76 -12.75
CA ALA A 42 -7.98 24.48 -12.79
C ALA A 42 -6.74 24.48 -11.89
N ILE A 43 -5.99 25.59 -11.84
CA ILE A 43 -4.82 25.74 -10.96
C ILE A 43 -5.26 25.72 -9.48
N PHE A 44 -6.34 26.43 -9.14
CA PHE A 44 -6.89 26.42 -7.77
C PHE A 44 -7.38 25.02 -7.35
N ILE A 45 -8.10 24.31 -8.23
CA ILE A 45 -8.56 22.93 -7.96
C ILE A 45 -7.36 22.01 -7.75
N PHE A 46 -6.35 22.07 -8.62
CA PHE A 46 -5.15 21.25 -8.50
C PHE A 46 -4.38 21.56 -7.20
N ALA A 47 -4.22 22.83 -6.85
CA ALA A 47 -3.58 23.23 -5.60
C ALA A 47 -4.35 22.70 -4.37
N ILE A 48 -5.68 22.75 -4.38
CA ILE A 48 -6.51 22.18 -3.32
C ILE A 48 -6.32 20.66 -3.22
N LEU A 49 -6.32 19.95 -4.35
CA LEU A 49 -6.12 18.50 -4.37
C LEU A 49 -4.74 18.10 -3.83
N VAL A 50 -3.69 18.85 -4.17
CA VAL A 50 -2.33 18.65 -3.65
C VAL A 50 -2.27 18.92 -2.15
N VAL A 51 -2.89 20.00 -1.67
CA VAL A 51 -2.95 20.32 -0.23
C VAL A 51 -3.73 19.24 0.53
N VAL A 52 -4.86 18.76 -0.01
CA VAL A 52 -5.63 17.67 0.58
C VAL A 52 -4.81 16.37 0.61
N ALA A 53 -4.07 16.04 -0.44
CA ALA A 53 -3.20 14.87 -0.45
C ALA A 53 -2.09 14.97 0.61
N ILE A 54 -1.47 16.15 0.77
CA ILE A 54 -0.36 16.32 1.74
C ILE A 54 -0.87 16.37 3.18
N VAL A 55 -2.03 16.99 3.44
CA VAL A 55 -2.54 17.23 4.80
C VAL A 55 -3.51 16.15 5.26
N ALA A 56 -4.40 15.66 4.39
CA ALA A 56 -5.43 14.69 4.77
C ALA A 56 -4.99 13.22 4.58
N ALA A 57 -4.12 12.90 3.60
CA ALA A 57 -3.67 11.52 3.43
C ALA A 57 -2.94 10.95 4.67
N PRO A 58 -2.06 11.71 5.37
CA PRO A 58 -1.46 11.23 6.61
C PRO A 58 -2.47 10.98 7.75
N ILE A 59 -3.63 11.65 7.71
CA ILE A 59 -4.71 11.48 8.69
C ILE A 59 -5.50 10.20 8.37
N ILE A 60 -5.69 9.89 7.09
CA ILE A 60 -6.46 8.72 6.62
C ILE A 60 -5.63 7.42 6.68
N TYR A 61 -4.31 7.46 6.45
CA TYR A 61 -3.48 6.25 6.42
C TYR A 61 -3.33 5.57 7.80
N LYS A 62 -3.42 6.32 8.89
CA LYS A 62 -3.31 5.78 10.27
C LYS A 62 -4.42 4.81 10.65
N SER A 63 -5.48 4.73 9.84
CA SER A 63 -6.63 3.83 10.05
C SER A 63 -6.62 2.59 9.15
N VAL A 64 -5.56 2.35 8.37
CA VAL A 64 -5.41 1.05 7.71
C VAL A 64 -4.97 0.05 8.79
N PRO A 65 -5.76 -0.99 9.09
CA PRO A 65 -5.30 -2.03 10.00
C PRO A 65 -4.11 -2.72 9.33
N ASN A 66 -2.92 -2.49 9.86
CA ASN A 66 -1.75 -3.23 9.44
C ASN A 66 -1.96 -4.68 9.89
N ASN A 67 -2.23 -5.55 8.94
CA ASN A 67 -2.44 -6.97 9.20
C ASN A 67 -1.09 -7.68 9.35
N HIS A 68 -0.20 -7.14 10.20
CA HIS A 68 1.14 -7.65 10.50
C HIS A 68 1.13 -9.09 11.07
N HIS A 69 -0.03 -9.64 11.40
CA HIS A 69 -0.17 -11.02 11.87
C HIS A 69 0.07 -12.08 10.79
N ALA A 70 0.17 -11.69 9.51
CA ALA A 70 0.37 -12.61 8.38
C ALA A 70 1.58 -12.23 7.50
N GLU A 71 2.47 -11.37 7.97
CA GLU A 71 3.72 -11.07 7.26
C GLU A 71 4.70 -12.23 7.47
N ASP A 72 5.33 -12.67 6.38
CA ASP A 72 6.34 -13.73 6.26
C ASP A 72 7.41 -13.16 5.31
N SER A 73 8.29 -12.33 5.86
CA SER A 73 9.19 -11.46 5.10
C SER A 73 10.38 -12.19 4.50
N ASP A 74 10.80 -13.31 5.10
CA ASP A 74 11.87 -14.17 4.56
C ASP A 74 11.33 -15.37 3.76
N GLY A 75 10.01 -15.58 3.75
CA GLY A 75 9.30 -16.48 2.84
C GLY A 75 9.44 -17.95 3.22
N ASP A 76 9.64 -18.22 4.50
CA ASP A 76 9.93 -19.55 5.02
C ASP A 76 8.66 -20.30 5.50
N GLY A 77 7.53 -19.59 5.54
CA GLY A 77 6.22 -20.12 5.95
C GLY A 77 5.90 -19.88 7.42
N MET A 78 6.71 -19.11 8.16
CA MET A 78 6.42 -18.66 9.52
C MET A 78 6.02 -17.18 9.55
N PRO A 79 5.21 -16.75 10.54
CA PRO A 79 4.88 -15.34 10.69
C PRO A 79 6.02 -14.54 11.35
N ASP A 80 6.36 -13.38 10.79
CA ASP A 80 7.38 -12.44 11.31
C ASP A 80 7.17 -12.11 12.79
N TRP A 81 5.92 -11.90 13.21
CA TRP A 81 5.61 -11.54 14.60
C TRP A 81 5.99 -12.67 15.57
N TRP A 82 5.86 -13.93 15.16
CA TRP A 82 6.16 -15.09 16.00
C TRP A 82 7.68 -15.23 16.14
N GLU A 83 8.40 -15.11 15.03
CA GLU A 83 9.86 -15.13 15.02
C GLU A 83 10.45 -13.96 15.83
N MET A 84 9.89 -12.76 15.66
CA MET A 84 10.32 -11.60 16.42
C MET A 84 9.99 -11.68 17.91
N LYS A 85 8.87 -12.33 18.28
CA LYS A 85 8.48 -12.54 19.69
C LYS A 85 9.49 -13.44 20.41
N TYR A 86 9.88 -14.56 19.80
CA TYR A 86 10.71 -15.57 20.47
C TYR A 86 12.21 -15.45 20.18
N PHE A 87 12.61 -14.98 19.00
CA PHE A 87 14.02 -14.96 18.55
C PHE A 87 14.56 -13.55 18.28
N GLY A 88 13.69 -12.58 18.00
CA GLY A 88 14.10 -11.20 17.72
C GLY A 88 14.78 -11.02 16.36
N ASN A 89 14.62 -12.00 15.45
CA ASN A 89 15.09 -11.97 14.06
C ASN A 89 14.26 -12.96 13.21
N LEU A 90 14.35 -12.83 11.88
CA LEU A 90 13.72 -13.70 10.88
C LEU A 90 14.75 -14.70 10.34
N SER A 91 15.25 -15.58 11.20
CA SER A 91 16.27 -16.56 10.79
C SER A 91 15.97 -17.95 11.31
N GLN A 92 14.81 -18.13 11.94
CA GLN A 92 14.34 -19.46 12.22
C GLN A 92 13.86 -20.10 10.92
N THR A 93 13.71 -21.42 10.95
CA THR A 93 13.07 -22.11 9.84
C THR A 93 11.81 -22.81 10.31
N ALA A 94 10.81 -22.94 9.44
CA ALA A 94 9.60 -23.71 9.70
C ALA A 94 9.86 -25.16 10.20
N SER A 95 11.00 -25.75 9.84
CA SER A 95 11.43 -27.10 10.26
C SER A 95 12.40 -27.11 11.45
N GLY A 96 12.70 -25.95 12.04
CA GLY A 96 13.54 -25.84 13.23
C GLY A 96 12.84 -26.42 14.46
N ASP A 97 13.64 -26.79 15.46
CA ASP A 97 13.22 -27.35 16.74
C ASP A 97 14.22 -26.82 17.79
N PRO A 98 14.04 -25.58 18.27
CA PRO A 98 15.09 -24.86 18.99
C PRO A 98 15.25 -25.29 20.45
N ASP A 99 14.21 -25.85 21.07
CA ASP A 99 14.24 -26.44 22.42
C ASP A 99 14.40 -27.97 22.41
N GLY A 100 14.19 -28.63 21.27
CA GLY A 100 14.57 -30.02 21.05
C GLY A 100 13.57 -31.04 21.59
N ASP A 101 12.31 -30.64 21.71
CA ASP A 101 11.22 -31.45 22.26
C ASP A 101 10.51 -32.31 21.17
N GLY A 102 10.87 -32.07 19.90
CA GLY A 102 10.32 -32.77 18.74
C GLY A 102 9.11 -32.07 18.08
N LEU A 103 8.68 -30.92 18.57
CA LEU A 103 7.66 -30.06 17.97
C LEU A 103 8.32 -28.97 17.12
N ILE A 104 8.34 -29.14 15.81
CA ILE A 104 8.95 -28.13 14.92
C ILE A 104 8.22 -26.77 14.97
N ASN A 105 8.95 -25.67 14.77
CA ASN A 105 8.46 -24.29 14.79
C ASN A 105 7.12 -24.07 14.06
N TYR A 106 6.94 -24.63 12.85
CA TYR A 106 5.68 -24.50 12.11
C TYR A 106 4.47 -25.06 12.88
N LYS A 107 4.66 -26.16 13.61
CA LYS A 107 3.61 -26.72 14.47
C LYS A 107 3.46 -25.88 15.73
N GLU A 108 4.54 -25.39 16.30
CA GLU A 108 4.50 -24.53 17.48
C GLU A 108 3.72 -23.24 17.26
N VAL A 109 3.89 -22.60 16.10
CA VAL A 109 3.06 -21.47 15.67
C VAL A 109 1.56 -21.84 15.69
N LYS A 110 1.22 -23.07 15.29
CA LYS A 110 -0.17 -23.55 15.18
C LYS A 110 -0.77 -23.96 16.53
N TYR A 111 0.04 -24.57 17.40
CA TYR A 111 -0.36 -24.96 18.76
C TYR A 111 -0.17 -23.81 19.77
N ASP A 112 0.41 -22.70 19.31
CA ASP A 112 0.74 -21.50 20.09
C ASP A 112 1.77 -21.77 21.22
N THR A 113 2.57 -22.84 21.12
CA THR A 113 3.61 -23.19 22.12
C THR A 113 4.78 -22.18 22.11
N ASP A 114 5.66 -22.29 23.11
CA ASP A 114 6.89 -21.49 23.21
C ASP A 114 8.07 -22.29 22.65
N PRO A 115 8.64 -21.91 21.48
CA PRO A 115 9.73 -22.64 20.79
C PRO A 115 11.09 -22.60 21.48
N ARG A 116 11.09 -22.21 22.76
CA ARG A 116 12.25 -22.10 23.63
C ARG A 116 12.00 -22.79 24.97
N ASN A 117 10.86 -23.46 25.11
CA ASN A 117 10.43 -24.12 26.30
C ASN A 117 9.80 -25.47 25.92
N PRO A 118 10.52 -26.59 26.16
CA PRO A 118 10.08 -27.91 25.69
C PRO A 118 8.80 -28.42 26.37
N ASP A 119 8.28 -27.72 27.38
CA ASP A 119 7.04 -28.01 28.11
C ASP A 119 6.36 -26.67 28.38
N THR A 120 5.57 -26.18 27.42
CA THR A 120 5.00 -24.83 27.40
C THR A 120 4.12 -24.55 28.60
N ASP A 121 3.35 -25.54 29.03
CA ASP A 121 2.30 -25.36 30.01
C ASP A 121 2.66 -25.90 31.42
N GLY A 122 3.82 -26.58 31.50
CA GLY A 122 4.52 -26.91 32.73
C GLY A 122 3.92 -28.10 33.47
N ASP A 123 3.25 -29.00 32.76
CA ASP A 123 2.59 -30.17 33.35
C ASP A 123 3.54 -31.39 33.51
N GLY A 124 4.73 -31.32 32.89
CA GLY A 124 5.76 -32.34 32.92
C GLY A 124 5.79 -33.27 31.70
N VAL A 125 4.97 -33.03 30.68
CA VAL A 125 5.04 -33.65 29.35
C VAL A 125 5.60 -32.65 28.35
N GLU A 126 6.55 -33.09 27.52
CA GLU A 126 7.10 -32.22 26.47
C GLU A 126 6.06 -31.90 25.38
N ASP A 127 6.09 -30.71 24.76
CA ASP A 127 5.04 -30.30 23.81
C ASP A 127 4.99 -31.21 22.56
N GLY A 128 6.16 -31.68 22.10
CA GLY A 128 6.29 -32.60 20.97
C GLY A 128 5.49 -33.90 21.09
N PRO A 129 5.65 -34.68 22.19
CA PRO A 129 4.82 -35.85 22.45
C PRO A 129 3.41 -35.54 22.96
N ASP A 130 3.13 -34.33 23.45
CA ASP A 130 1.83 -33.98 24.00
C ASP A 130 0.75 -33.74 22.92
N TRP A 131 -0.43 -34.29 23.15
CA TRP A 131 -1.62 -34.06 22.33
C TRP A 131 -2.24 -32.68 22.61
N ILE A 132 -2.07 -32.13 23.82
CA ILE A 132 -2.68 -30.87 24.29
C ILE A 132 -1.66 -29.93 24.98
N PRO A 133 -0.56 -29.52 24.30
CA PRO A 133 0.62 -28.83 24.86
C PRO A 133 0.40 -27.42 25.46
N LYS A 134 -0.87 -27.02 25.62
CA LYS A 134 -1.28 -25.73 26.18
C LYS A 134 -2.49 -25.79 27.10
N ALA A 135 -3.14 -26.95 27.22
CA ALA A 135 -4.51 -27.01 27.69
C ALA A 135 -4.70 -27.90 28.91
N ASP A 136 -3.71 -28.67 29.32
CA ASP A 136 -3.78 -29.53 30.50
C ASP A 136 -2.81 -29.14 31.63
N ALA A 137 -2.14 -27.99 31.56
CA ALA A 137 -1.45 -27.34 32.67
C ALA A 137 -2.07 -27.65 34.06
N GLY A 138 -1.49 -28.63 34.77
CA GLY A 138 -1.91 -29.05 36.11
C GLY A 138 -2.94 -30.20 36.21
N ILE A 139 -3.35 -30.81 35.10
CA ILE A 139 -3.94 -32.15 35.08
C ILE A 139 -2.77 -33.13 35.08
N TRP A 140 -2.50 -33.72 36.23
CA TRP A 140 -1.48 -34.76 36.37
C TRP A 140 -1.86 -35.97 35.51
N VAL A 141 -1.36 -36.02 34.28
CA VAL A 141 -1.40 -37.22 33.42
C VAL A 141 -0.48 -38.28 34.03
N ARG A 142 -1.06 -39.08 34.93
CA ARG A 142 -0.42 -40.25 35.56
C ARG A 142 -1.10 -41.54 35.11
#